data_AF-A0A924QKD9-F1
#
_entry.id   AF-A0A924QKD9-F1
#
_cell.length_a   1.000
_cell.length_b   1.000
_cell.length_c   1.000
_cell.angle_alpha   90.00
_cell.angle_beta   90.00
_cell.angle_gamma   90.00
#
_symmetry.space_group_name_H-M   'P 1'
#
loop_
_entity.id
_entity.type
_entity.pdbx_description
1 polymer ?
#
loop_
_entity_poly.entity_id
_entity_poly.type
_entity_poly.pdbx_seq_one_letter_code
_entity_poly.pdbx_strand_id
1 'polypeptide(L)' 'MREMKAGTFARSTSVPVTDAMQARAKLDLSQSQFAKLLGVSVRTLQEWEQGRKKPTGAAQTLLRVAVRTPQALLDLAS' A
#
# COMPACT_ATOMS: atom_id res chain seq x y z
N MET A 1 -32.69 18.79 26.82
CA MET A 1 -31.55 17.91 27.15
C MET A 1 -31.07 17.22 25.88
N ARG A 2 -29.75 17.33 25.62
CA ARG A 2 -28.91 16.62 24.63
C ARG A 2 -29.42 16.44 23.19
N GLU A 3 -28.96 17.36 22.35
CA GLU A 3 -28.79 17.19 20.91
C GLU A 3 -27.87 15.99 20.59
N MET A 4 -28.25 15.18 19.61
CA MET A 4 -27.33 14.27 18.91
C MET A 4 -27.24 14.72 17.45
N LYS A 5 -26.13 15.38 17.08
CA LYS A 5 -25.75 15.64 15.68
C LYS A 5 -25.17 14.37 15.06
N ALA A 6 -26.00 13.61 14.37
CA ALA A 6 -25.55 12.58 13.43
C ALA A 6 -25.24 13.25 12.08
N GLY A 7 -24.01 13.71 11.90
CA GLY A 7 -23.53 14.33 10.66
C GLY A 7 -22.41 13.52 10.01
N THR A 8 -22.78 12.51 9.22
CA THR A 8 -22.07 12.05 8.01
C THR A 8 -20.60 11.61 8.16
N PHE A 9 -20.36 10.40 8.70
CA PHE A 9 -19.14 9.64 8.41
C PHE A 9 -19.34 8.78 7.17
N ALA A 10 -19.38 9.41 6.01
CA ALA A 10 -19.22 8.68 4.75
C ALA A 10 -18.33 9.51 3.83
N ARG A 11 -17.04 9.63 4.20
CA ARG A 11 -16.05 10.02 3.21
C ARG A 11 -15.90 8.81 2.29
N SER A 12 -16.63 8.80 1.20
CA SER A 12 -16.41 7.84 0.12
C SER A 12 -15.02 8.14 -0.47
N THR A 13 -14.00 7.47 0.06
CA THR A 13 -12.66 7.55 -0.49
C THR A 13 -12.61 6.57 -1.65
N SER A 14 -12.96 7.07 -2.85
CA SER A 14 -12.45 6.47 -4.08
C SER A 14 -10.93 6.65 -4.03
N VAL A 15 -10.23 5.66 -3.49
CA VAL A 15 -8.77 5.65 -3.47
C VAL A 15 -8.35 5.25 -4.88
N PRO A 16 -7.68 6.14 -5.65
CA PRO A 16 -7.18 5.78 -6.96
C PRO A 16 -6.21 4.61 -6.80
N VAL A 17 -6.26 3.66 -7.73
CA VAL A 17 -5.34 2.51 -7.74
C VAL A 17 -3.90 3.04 -7.81
N THR A 18 -3.12 2.81 -6.76
CA THR A 18 -1.73 3.27 -6.69
C THR A 18 -0.75 2.17 -7.10
N ASP A 19 0.46 2.57 -7.50
CA ASP A 19 1.55 1.65 -7.84
C ASP A 19 1.83 0.64 -6.71
N ALA A 20 1.69 1.08 -5.45
CA ALA A 20 1.87 0.23 -4.27
C ALA A 20 0.79 -0.86 -4.17
N MET A 21 -0.48 -0.50 -4.45
CA MET A 21 -1.58 -1.47 -4.47
C MET A 21 -1.40 -2.49 -5.61
N GLN A 22 -1.01 -2.02 -6.79
CA GLN A 22 -0.77 -2.89 -7.95
C GLN A 22 0.38 -3.86 -7.70
N ALA A 23 1.50 -3.35 -7.19
CA ALA A 23 2.67 -4.15 -6.83
C ALA A 23 2.33 -5.25 -5.82
N ARG A 24 1.60 -4.91 -4.75
CA ARG A 24 1.18 -5.89 -3.73
C ARG A 24 0.25 -6.95 -4.31
N ALA A 25 -0.74 -6.54 -5.11
CA ALA A 25 -1.68 -7.46 -5.72
C ALA A 25 -1.01 -8.43 -6.69
N LYS A 26 0.07 -8.02 -7.38
CA LYS A 26 0.85 -8.90 -8.27
C LYS A 26 1.58 -10.02 -7.55
N LEU A 27 1.90 -9.82 -6.28
CA LEU A 27 2.60 -10.79 -5.44
C LEU A 27 1.64 -11.63 -4.59
N ASP A 28 0.35 -11.33 -4.62
CA ASP A 28 -0.70 -11.93 -3.77
C ASP A 28 -0.36 -11.92 -2.27
N LEU A 29 0.20 -10.81 -1.79
CA LEU A 29 0.62 -10.66 -0.40
C LEU A 29 -0.36 -9.78 0.40
N SER A 30 -0.47 -10.09 1.70
CA SER A 30 -1.06 -9.17 2.67
C SER A 30 -0.21 -7.90 2.84
N GLN A 31 -0.79 -6.82 3.37
CA GLN A 31 -0.05 -5.58 3.63
C GLN A 31 1.14 -5.80 4.57
N SER A 32 1.01 -6.69 5.57
CA SER A 32 2.10 -6.98 6.52
C SER A 32 3.26 -7.72 5.86
N GLN A 33 2.97 -8.75 5.05
CA GLN A 33 3.98 -9.50 4.31
C GLN A 33 4.70 -8.60 3.31
N PHE A 34 3.96 -7.79 2.55
CA PHE A 34 4.55 -6.91 1.56
C PHE A 34 5.36 -5.77 2.20
N ALA A 35 4.91 -5.21 3.31
CA ALA A 35 5.67 -4.20 4.05
C ALA A 35 6.98 -4.78 4.60
N LYS A 36 6.94 -6.01 5.13
CA LYS A 36 8.15 -6.73 5.59
C LYS A 36 9.13 -6.93 4.43
N LEU A 37 8.64 -7.37 3.28
CA LEU A 37 9.45 -7.59 2.08
C LEU A 37 10.14 -6.30 1.60
N LEU A 38 9.43 -5.17 1.64
CA LEU A 38 9.98 -3.88 1.26
C LEU A 38 10.83 -3.21 2.35
N GLY A 39 10.93 -3.79 3.54
CA GLY A 39 11.65 -3.21 4.67
C GLY A 39 11.01 -1.92 5.21
N VAL A 40 9.69 -1.77 5.12
CA VAL A 40 8.95 -0.60 5.60
C VAL A 40 7.88 -0.98 6.62
N SER A 41 7.37 0.01 7.36
CA SER A 41 6.24 -0.22 8.25
C SER A 41 4.94 -0.44 7.45
N VAL A 42 4.00 -1.22 8.01
CA VAL A 42 2.65 -1.37 7.44
C VAL A 42 1.97 -0.02 7.29
N ARG A 43 2.18 0.89 8.25
CA ARG A 43 1.67 2.26 8.21
C ARG A 43 2.17 3.03 6.99
N THR A 44 3.46 2.91 6.67
CA THR A 44 4.07 3.52 5.48
C THR A 44 3.44 2.97 4.21
N LEU A 45 3.30 1.64 4.10
CA LEU A 45 2.64 1.01 2.95
C LEU A 45 1.20 1.50 2.79
N GLN A 46 0.44 1.60 3.88
CA GLN A 46 -0.94 2.12 3.86
C GLN A 46 -1.01 3.58 3.40
N GLU A 47 -0.05 4.42 3.78
CA GLU A 47 0.02 5.81 3.30
C GLU A 47 0.30 5.88 1.79
N TRP A 48 1.06 4.92 1.23
CA TRP A 48 1.26 4.79 -0.21
C TRP A 48 0.04 4.22 -0.93
N GLU A 49 -0.55 3.14 -0.41
CA GLU A 49 -1.75 2.52 -0.98
C GLU A 49 -2.93 3.51 -1.01
N GLN A 50 -3.04 4.36 0.00
CA GLN A 50 -4.10 5.38 0.08
C GLN A 50 -3.75 6.70 -0.64
N GLY A 51 -2.59 6.77 -1.30
CA GLY A 51 -2.13 7.96 -2.03
C GLY A 51 -1.81 9.17 -1.15
N ARG A 52 -1.77 9.02 0.19
CA ARG A 52 -1.41 10.10 1.13
C ARG A 52 0.05 10.49 1.05
N LYS A 53 0.92 9.54 0.70
CA LYS A 53 2.34 9.77 0.41
C LYS A 53 2.73 9.03 -0.86
N LYS A 54 3.78 9.51 -1.51
CA LYS A 54 4.39 8.81 -2.64
C LYS A 54 5.66 8.09 -2.19
N PRO A 55 5.91 6.85 -2.65
CA PRO A 55 7.20 6.20 -2.49
C PRO A 55 8.27 6.97 -3.26
N THR A 56 9.48 7.04 -2.71
CA THR A 56 10.60 7.77 -3.31
C THR A 56 11.85 6.90 -3.39
N GLY A 57 12.78 7.27 -4.28
CA GLY A 57 14.08 6.59 -4.40
C GLY A 57 13.95 5.08 -4.62
N ALA A 58 14.65 4.30 -3.78
CA ALA A 58 14.67 2.84 -3.86
C ALA A 58 13.27 2.21 -3.78
N ALA A 59 12.36 2.76 -2.97
CA ALA A 59 11.01 2.23 -2.83
C ALA A 59 10.24 2.27 -4.15
N GLN A 60 10.35 3.35 -4.93
CA GLN A 60 9.69 3.45 -6.23
C GLN A 60 10.25 2.42 -7.24
N THR A 61 11.56 2.18 -7.20
CA THR A 61 12.18 1.13 -8.02
C THR A 61 11.72 -0.26 -7.59
N LEU A 62 11.66 -0.56 -6.30
CA LEU A 62 11.17 -1.84 -5.78
C LEU A 62 9.72 -2.11 -6.19
N LEU A 63 8.84 -1.10 -6.14
CA LEU A 63 7.46 -1.25 -6.60
C LEU A 63 7.40 -1.56 -8.10
N ARG A 64 8.25 -0.94 -8.92
CA ARG A 64 8.34 -1.28 -10.36
C ARG A 64 8.85 -2.71 -10.58
N VAL A 65 9.82 -3.15 -9.79
CA VAL A 65 10.33 -4.53 -9.86
C VAL A 65 9.23 -5.52 -9.45
N ALA A 66 8.47 -5.23 -8.39
CA ALA A 66 7.33 -6.05 -7.97
C ALA A 66 6.29 -6.24 -9.08
N VAL A 67 6.04 -5.20 -9.88
CA VAL A 67 5.09 -5.27 -11.00
C VAL A 67 5.67 -6.03 -12.20
N ARG A 68 6.95 -5.85 -12.51
CA ARG A 68 7.59 -6.41 -13.72
C ARG A 68 8.09 -7.84 -13.53
N THR A 69 8.67 -8.12 -12.37
CA THR A 69 9.37 -9.37 -12.07
C THR A 69 9.04 -9.81 -10.63
N PRO A 70 7.79 -10.20 -10.35
CA PRO A 70 7.34 -10.53 -9.00
C PRO A 70 8.15 -11.67 -8.35
N GLN A 71 8.56 -12.68 -9.14
CA GLN A 71 9.33 -13.81 -8.63
C GLN A 71 10.65 -13.39 -7.96
N ALA A 72 11.36 -12.42 -8.55
CA ALA A 72 12.64 -11.95 -8.02
C ALA A 72 12.53 -11.32 -6.63
N LEU A 73 11.36 -10.79 -6.25
CA LEU A 73 11.13 -10.30 -4.90
C LEU A 73 10.69 -11.42 -3.95
N LEU A 74 9.92 -12.39 -4.42
CA LEU A 74 9.52 -13.54 -3.60
C LEU A 74 10.75 -14.37 -3.18
N ASP A 75 11.73 -14.51 -4.07
CA ASP A 75 12.99 -15.21 -3.78
C ASP A 75 13.85 -14.50 -2.71
N LEU A 76 13.62 -13.21 -2.44
CA LEU A 76 14.26 -12.47 -1.35
C LEU A 76 13.53 -12.63 -0.01
N ALA A 77 12.29 -13.14 -0.04
CA ALA A 77 11.46 -13.31 1.14
C ALA A 77 11.68 -14.66 1.85
N SER A 78 12.39 -15.60 1.20
CA SER A 78 12.72 -16.93 1.69
C SER A 78 13.93 -16.95 2.62
#